data_AF-A0A7C5JHH4-F1
#
_entry.id   AF-A0A7C5JHH4-F1
#
_cell.length_a   1.000
_cell.length_b   1.000
_cell.length_c   1.000
_cell.angle_alpha   90.00
_cell.angle_beta   90.00
_cell.angle_gamma   90.00
#
_symmetry.space_group_name_H-M   'P 1'
#
loop_
_entity.id
_entity.type
_entity.pdbx_description
1 polymer ?
#
loop_
_entity_poly.entity_id
_entity_poly.type
_entity_poly.pdbx_seq_one_letter_code
_entity_poly.pdbx_strand_id
1 'polypeptide(L)'
;IGIYHPDYAQYSLGFYTMLLEIKWSLANDKKYYYPGYVIPGRPRFDYKLRIGDVEYYDPKDQHWKDWNKFDLNQLPINLLNNKFKTLSQFLNQAGIPHQKIFYPLFEEELIEYQGKRFIKFPILLSCYHKNENLFPLILEYDLMKGCYRLSHCIVIDNHISVYTSDLASRYGCDLCCLSFLYEATCLLETNNFEEIKKEILIHK
;
A
#
# COMPACT_ATOMS: atom_id res chain seq x y z
N ILE A 1 1.70 -8.62 21.07
CA ILE A 1 2.85 -8.03 20.34
C ILE A 1 4.13 -8.68 20.86
N GLY A 2 5.03 -9.15 19.99
CA GLY A 2 6.28 -9.79 20.43
C GLY A 2 7.37 -8.75 20.63
N ILE A 3 7.71 -8.44 21.88
CA ILE A 3 8.78 -7.49 22.23
C ILE A 3 9.86 -8.25 22.97
N TYR A 4 11.11 -8.02 22.61
CA TYR A 4 12.26 -8.53 23.35
C TYR A 4 13.34 -7.46 23.43
N HIS A 5 14.16 -7.53 24.47
CA HIS A 5 15.30 -6.64 24.64
C HIS A 5 16.42 -7.02 23.67
N PRO A 6 17.03 -6.09 22.90
CA PRO A 6 18.01 -6.41 21.85
C PRO A 6 19.18 -7.30 22.31
N ASP A 7 19.67 -7.14 23.53
CA ASP A 7 20.73 -7.99 24.13
C ASP A 7 20.39 -9.49 24.15
N TYR A 8 19.11 -9.83 24.02
CA TYR A 8 18.60 -11.20 24.01
C TYR A 8 18.29 -11.72 22.59
N ALA A 9 18.66 -10.98 21.54
CA ALA A 9 18.42 -11.36 20.15
C ALA A 9 18.95 -12.77 19.82
N GLN A 10 20.11 -13.13 20.39
CA GLN A 10 20.75 -14.45 20.19
C GLN A 10 19.86 -15.63 20.62
N TYR A 11 18.95 -15.42 21.58
CA TYR A 11 18.09 -16.49 22.10
C TYR A 11 16.83 -16.73 21.24
N SER A 12 16.60 -15.93 20.20
CA SER A 12 15.45 -16.09 19.30
C SER A 12 14.11 -16.19 20.04
N LEU A 13 13.90 -15.36 21.08
CA LEU A 13 12.76 -15.48 21.99
C LEU A 13 11.40 -15.51 21.29
N GLY A 14 11.21 -14.71 20.23
CA GLY A 14 9.96 -14.73 19.45
C GLY A 14 9.69 -16.04 18.72
N PHE A 15 10.74 -16.75 18.30
CA PHE A 15 10.59 -18.10 17.72
C PHE A 15 10.31 -19.13 18.81
N TYR A 16 10.98 -19.01 19.96
CA TYR A 16 10.74 -19.90 21.11
C TYR A 16 9.29 -19.82 21.60
N THR A 17 8.74 -18.62 21.79
CA THR A 17 7.33 -18.46 22.21
C THR A 17 6.37 -19.02 21.16
N MET A 18 6.63 -18.82 19.87
CA MET A 18 5.85 -19.40 18.78
C MET A 18 5.79 -20.94 18.86
N LEU A 19 6.92 -21.60 19.17
CA LEU A 19 6.93 -23.06 19.37
C LEU A 19 6.15 -23.51 20.60
N LEU A 20 6.18 -22.73 21.70
CA LEU A 20 5.35 -23.00 22.87
C LEU A 20 3.86 -22.87 22.58
N GLU A 21 3.48 -21.85 21.80
CA GLU A 21 2.11 -21.65 21.34
C GLU A 21 1.64 -22.81 20.44
N ILE A 22 2.47 -23.26 19.50
CA ILE A 22 2.19 -24.45 18.68
C ILE A 22 2.01 -25.69 19.57
N LYS A 23 2.91 -25.91 20.52
CA LYS A 23 2.82 -27.03 21.47
C LYS A 23 1.51 -26.99 22.27
N TRP A 24 1.12 -25.81 22.74
CA TRP A 24 -0.14 -25.63 23.44
C TRP A 24 -1.34 -25.90 22.52
N SER A 25 -1.32 -25.41 21.28
CA SER A 25 -2.36 -25.66 20.28
C SER A 25 -2.55 -27.15 20.00
N LEU A 26 -1.44 -27.89 19.82
CA LEU A 26 -1.47 -29.34 19.62
C LEU A 26 -2.07 -30.06 20.84
N ALA A 27 -1.71 -29.66 22.06
CA ALA A 27 -2.24 -30.24 23.28
C ALA A 27 -3.74 -29.92 23.54
N ASN A 28 -4.31 -28.97 22.79
CA ASN A 28 -5.70 -28.54 22.91
C ASN A 28 -6.50 -28.79 21.61
N ASP A 29 -6.06 -29.76 20.80
CA ASP A 29 -6.69 -30.19 19.56
C ASP A 29 -7.01 -29.04 18.59
N LYS A 30 -6.15 -28.01 18.55
CA LYS A 30 -6.30 -26.90 17.61
C LYS A 30 -5.78 -27.31 16.25
N LYS A 31 -6.64 -27.18 15.25
CA LYS A 31 -6.31 -27.51 13.85
C LYS A 31 -5.43 -26.46 13.16
N TYR A 32 -5.51 -25.20 13.59
CA TYR A 32 -4.83 -24.08 12.95
C TYR A 32 -4.05 -23.27 13.98
N TYR A 33 -2.90 -22.75 13.55
CA TYR A 33 -2.09 -21.80 14.30
C TYR A 33 -1.76 -20.62 13.39
N TYR A 34 -2.13 -19.41 13.80
CA TYR A 34 -1.93 -18.19 13.02
C TYR A 34 -0.88 -17.29 13.71
N PRO A 35 0.40 -17.33 13.27
CA PRO A 35 1.46 -16.55 13.90
C PRO A 35 1.48 -15.07 13.48
N GLY A 36 0.50 -14.63 12.67
CA GLY A 36 0.46 -13.30 12.07
C GLY A 36 1.13 -13.23 10.70
N TYR A 37 1.33 -12.01 10.18
CA TYR A 37 1.87 -11.80 8.84
C TYR A 37 3.41 -11.87 8.79
N VAL A 38 3.91 -12.10 7.57
CA VAL A 38 5.29 -11.85 7.15
C VAL A 38 5.30 -10.73 6.12
N ILE A 39 6.42 -10.02 6.02
CA ILE A 39 6.63 -9.01 4.98
C ILE A 39 7.69 -9.57 4.04
N PRO A 40 7.31 -10.07 2.85
CA PRO A 40 8.28 -10.65 1.93
C PRO A 40 9.40 -9.65 1.61
N GLY A 41 10.65 -10.11 1.67
CA GLY A 41 11.84 -9.24 1.53
C GLY A 41 12.26 -8.53 2.82
N ARG A 42 11.64 -8.79 3.97
CA ARG A 42 12.11 -8.33 5.30
C ARG A 42 12.46 -9.51 6.21
N PRO A 43 13.73 -9.97 6.20
CA PRO A 43 14.18 -11.17 6.93
C PRO A 43 13.85 -11.20 8.42
N ARG A 44 13.68 -10.04 9.05
CA ARG A 44 13.30 -9.92 10.46
C ARG A 44 11.95 -10.58 10.79
N PHE A 45 11.09 -10.77 9.80
CA PHE A 45 9.78 -11.42 9.96
C PHE A 45 9.75 -12.89 9.52
N ASP A 46 10.77 -13.34 8.78
CA ASP A 46 10.79 -14.66 8.13
C ASP A 46 10.91 -15.82 9.14
N TYR A 47 11.23 -15.53 10.40
CA TYR A 47 11.34 -16.56 11.43
C TYR A 47 10.09 -17.42 11.59
N LYS A 48 8.91 -16.88 11.25
CA LYS A 48 7.61 -17.58 11.29
C LYS A 48 7.53 -18.71 10.26
N LEU A 49 8.30 -18.62 9.18
CA LEU A 49 8.31 -19.60 8.10
C LEU A 49 9.18 -20.83 8.43
N ARG A 50 9.90 -20.81 9.56
CA ARG A 50 10.85 -21.87 9.95
C ARG A 50 10.18 -23.07 10.65
N ILE A 51 8.86 -23.08 10.76
CA ILE A 51 8.09 -24.14 11.43
C ILE A 51 7.71 -25.31 10.52
N GLY A 52 8.20 -25.30 9.27
CA GLY A 52 7.89 -26.30 8.25
C GLY A 52 6.99 -25.74 7.17
N ASP A 53 6.14 -26.59 6.59
CA ASP A 53 5.17 -26.19 5.58
C ASP A 53 4.12 -25.25 6.17
N VAL A 54 3.94 -24.11 5.53
CA VAL A 54 3.00 -23.07 5.95
C VAL A 54 2.19 -22.56 4.78
N GLU A 55 1.02 -22.04 5.10
CA GLU A 55 0.12 -21.41 4.14
C GLU A 55 0.03 -19.91 4.38
N TYR A 56 -0.23 -19.14 3.34
CA TYR A 56 -0.58 -17.74 3.42
C TYR A 56 -2.01 -17.52 2.91
N TYR A 57 -2.72 -16.57 3.49
CA TYR A 57 -4.05 -16.19 3.02
C TYR A 57 -3.93 -15.23 1.84
N ASP A 58 -4.52 -15.60 0.71
CA ASP A 58 -4.66 -14.72 -0.45
C ASP A 58 -6.02 -14.01 -0.39
N PRO A 59 -6.06 -12.68 -0.17
CA PRO A 59 -7.32 -11.95 -0.06
C PRO A 59 -8.07 -11.82 -1.40
N LYS A 60 -7.39 -11.96 -2.55
CA LYS A 60 -8.03 -11.91 -3.87
C LYS A 60 -8.87 -13.15 -4.10
N ASP A 61 -8.28 -14.31 -3.82
CA ASP A 61 -8.95 -15.59 -4.02
C ASP A 61 -9.73 -16.03 -2.78
N GLN A 62 -9.53 -15.37 -1.63
CA GLN A 62 -10.10 -15.69 -0.32
C GLN A 62 -9.76 -17.11 0.17
N HIS A 63 -8.59 -17.62 -0.18
CA HIS A 63 -8.14 -18.97 0.16
C HIS A 63 -6.73 -18.98 0.74
N TRP A 64 -6.44 -19.99 1.57
CA TRP A 64 -5.08 -20.32 1.99
C TRP A 64 -4.33 -21.01 0.86
N LYS A 65 -3.07 -20.60 0.65
CA LYS A 65 -2.20 -21.10 -0.41
C LYS A 65 -0.86 -21.49 0.18
N ASP A 66 -0.24 -22.51 -0.41
CA ASP A 66 1.10 -22.98 -0.05
C ASP A 66 2.15 -21.87 -0.24
N TRP A 67 2.90 -21.56 0.83
CA TRP A 67 3.96 -20.56 0.81
C TRP A 67 5.08 -20.90 -0.17
N ASN A 68 5.35 -22.18 -0.43
CA ASN A 68 6.38 -22.59 -1.38
C ASN A 68 6.05 -22.19 -2.84
N LYS A 69 4.78 -21.86 -3.10
CA LYS A 69 4.28 -21.37 -4.41
C LYS A 69 4.11 -19.86 -4.44
N PHE A 70 4.54 -19.15 -3.40
CA PHE A 70 4.40 -17.70 -3.30
C PHE A 70 5.27 -17.00 -4.37
N ASP A 71 4.63 -16.25 -5.25
CA ASP A 71 5.31 -15.44 -6.27
C ASP A 71 5.44 -13.99 -5.80
N LEU A 72 6.69 -13.57 -5.53
CA LEU A 72 7.02 -12.20 -5.15
C LEU A 72 6.52 -11.17 -6.18
N ASN A 73 6.40 -11.53 -7.45
CA ASN A 73 5.92 -10.61 -8.49
C ASN A 73 4.42 -10.34 -8.39
N GLN A 74 3.65 -11.20 -7.72
CA GLN A 74 2.22 -11.00 -7.48
C GLN A 74 1.93 -10.11 -6.26
N LEU A 75 2.97 -9.64 -5.56
CA LEU A 75 2.79 -8.70 -4.47
C LEU A 75 2.04 -7.45 -4.95
N PRO A 76 1.02 -6.97 -4.20
CA PRO A 76 0.26 -5.78 -4.57
C PRO A 76 1.13 -4.58 -4.93
N ILE A 77 2.19 -4.34 -4.16
CA ILE A 77 3.13 -3.23 -4.40
C ILE A 77 3.85 -3.37 -5.75
N ASN A 78 4.22 -4.59 -6.15
CA ASN A 78 4.92 -4.85 -7.41
C ASN A 78 3.97 -4.70 -8.59
N LEU A 79 2.74 -5.19 -8.46
CA LEU A 79 1.69 -5.01 -9.45
C LEU A 79 1.37 -3.52 -9.65
N LEU A 80 1.18 -2.74 -8.58
CA LEU A 80 0.96 -1.29 -8.63
C LEU A 80 2.14 -0.57 -9.28
N ASN A 81 3.37 -0.90 -8.88
CA ASN A 81 4.58 -0.33 -9.47
C ASN A 81 4.64 -0.56 -10.98
N ASN A 82 4.34 -1.77 -11.44
CA ASN A 82 4.32 -2.09 -12.86
C ASN A 82 3.23 -1.31 -13.60
N LYS A 83 2.01 -1.22 -13.04
CA LYS A 83 0.89 -0.45 -13.61
C LYS A 83 1.25 1.03 -13.76
N PHE A 84 1.81 1.64 -12.73
CA PHE A 84 2.21 3.04 -12.80
C PHE A 84 3.46 3.26 -13.64
N LYS A 85 4.39 2.31 -13.71
CA LYS A 85 5.54 2.36 -14.63
C LYS A 85 5.08 2.44 -16.08
N THR A 86 4.18 1.54 -16.50
CA THR A 86 3.66 1.50 -17.86
C THR A 86 2.86 2.76 -18.20
N LEU A 87 2.00 3.24 -17.30
CA LEU A 87 1.27 4.49 -17.50
C LEU A 87 2.21 5.71 -17.56
N SER A 88 3.20 5.78 -16.67
CA SER A 88 4.18 6.88 -16.65
C SER A 88 4.98 6.95 -17.94
N GLN A 89 5.38 5.80 -18.51
CA GLN A 89 6.06 5.75 -19.80
C GLN A 89 5.20 6.34 -20.92
N PHE A 90 3.92 5.98 -20.96
CA PHE A 90 2.97 6.52 -21.92
C PHE A 90 2.75 8.04 -21.75
N LEU A 91 2.56 8.52 -20.52
CA LEU A 91 2.38 9.94 -20.24
C LEU A 91 3.63 10.77 -20.55
N ASN A 92 4.83 10.22 -20.33
CA ASN A 92 6.10 10.85 -20.71
C ASN A 92 6.20 11.03 -22.23
N GLN A 93 5.81 10.02 -23.01
CA GLN A 93 5.77 10.13 -24.48
C GLN A 93 4.78 11.19 -24.96
N ALA A 94 3.68 11.39 -24.22
CA ALA A 94 2.70 12.45 -24.46
C ALA A 94 3.12 13.82 -23.92
N GLY A 95 4.28 13.95 -23.27
CA GLY A 95 4.75 15.22 -22.68
C GLY A 95 3.93 15.71 -21.49
N ILE A 96 3.22 14.81 -20.79
CA ILE A 96 2.39 15.16 -19.64
C ILE A 96 3.23 15.09 -18.35
N PRO A 97 3.44 16.23 -17.65
CA PRO A 97 4.13 16.25 -16.37
C PRO A 97 3.37 15.47 -15.31
N HIS A 98 4.03 14.51 -14.68
CA HIS A 98 3.46 13.72 -13.59
C HIS A 98 4.54 13.27 -12.61
N GLN A 99 4.11 12.96 -11.39
CA GLN A 99 4.98 12.47 -10.34
C GLN A 99 4.31 11.33 -9.59
N LYS A 100 5.07 10.26 -9.36
CA LYS A 100 4.64 9.18 -8.50
C LYS A 100 4.78 9.61 -7.04
N ILE A 101 3.71 9.43 -6.28
CA ILE A 101 3.63 9.84 -4.87
C ILE A 101 3.36 8.59 -4.03
N PHE A 102 4.09 8.46 -2.92
CA PHE A 102 3.74 7.55 -1.84
C PHE A 102 2.79 8.24 -0.87
N TYR A 103 1.68 7.59 -0.56
CA TYR A 103 0.63 8.15 0.29
C TYR A 103 0.47 7.27 1.53
N PRO A 104 1.21 7.54 2.63
CA PRO A 104 1.20 6.71 3.84
C PRO A 104 -0.11 6.80 4.64
N LEU A 105 -0.94 7.82 4.41
CA LEU A 105 -2.18 8.05 5.14
C LEU A 105 -3.37 7.23 4.58
N PHE A 106 -3.11 6.27 3.69
CA PHE A 106 -4.13 5.42 3.07
C PHE A 106 -4.82 4.44 4.04
N GLU A 107 -4.15 4.11 5.15
CA GLU A 107 -4.65 3.19 6.20
C GLU A 107 -5.41 3.92 7.30
N GLU A 108 -5.37 5.26 7.33
CA GLU A 108 -6.15 6.04 8.28
C GLU A 108 -7.62 5.87 7.89
N GLU A 109 -8.31 4.95 8.57
CA GLU A 109 -9.77 4.89 8.61
C GLU A 109 -10.27 6.12 9.39
N LEU A 110 -10.06 7.30 8.81
CA LEU A 110 -10.84 8.47 9.16
C LEU A 110 -12.28 8.09 8.86
N ILE A 111 -13.03 7.80 9.93
CA ILE A 111 -14.49 7.64 9.95
C ILE A 111 -15.04 8.61 8.91
N GLU A 112 -15.67 8.08 7.85
CA GLU A 112 -16.17 8.81 6.69
C GLU A 112 -16.67 10.20 7.06
N TYR A 113 -15.77 11.19 7.07
CA TYR A 113 -16.09 12.50 7.62
C TYR A 113 -17.00 13.16 6.60
N GLN A 114 -18.29 13.22 6.92
CA GLN A 114 -19.33 13.82 6.08
C GLN A 114 -19.53 13.11 4.72
N GLY A 115 -19.31 11.79 4.63
CA GLY A 115 -19.54 11.02 3.41
C GLY A 115 -18.52 11.28 2.28
N LYS A 116 -17.37 11.88 2.61
CA LYS A 116 -16.27 12.10 1.66
C LYS A 116 -15.43 10.84 1.48
N ARG A 117 -15.07 10.52 0.23
CA ARG A 117 -14.17 9.40 -0.09
C ARG A 117 -12.72 9.84 0.05
N PHE A 118 -12.05 9.39 1.11
CA PHE A 118 -10.59 9.50 1.21
C PHE A 118 -9.90 8.59 0.20
N ILE A 119 -8.73 9.01 -0.26
CA ILE A 119 -7.85 8.16 -1.08
C ILE A 119 -7.33 7.03 -0.20
N LYS A 120 -7.42 5.79 -0.68
CA LYS A 120 -7.10 4.57 0.10
C LYS A 120 -6.01 3.71 -0.54
N PHE A 121 -5.20 4.30 -1.42
CA PHE A 121 -4.10 3.59 -2.09
C PHE A 121 -2.74 4.15 -1.68
N PRO A 122 -1.74 3.28 -1.45
CA PRO A 122 -0.42 3.70 -0.96
C PRO A 122 0.45 4.35 -2.05
N ILE A 123 0.11 4.15 -3.32
CA ILE A 123 0.83 4.71 -4.46
C ILE A 123 -0.17 5.43 -5.35
N LEU A 124 0.18 6.66 -5.69
CA LEU A 124 -0.60 7.55 -6.54
C LEU A 124 0.27 8.08 -7.68
N LEU A 125 -0.37 8.54 -8.73
CA LEU A 125 0.27 9.36 -9.77
C LEU A 125 -0.40 10.72 -9.81
N SER A 126 0.32 11.78 -9.46
CA SER A 126 -0.19 13.15 -9.54
C SER A 126 0.22 13.77 -10.86
N CYS A 127 -0.75 14.27 -11.63
CA CYS A 127 -0.50 14.99 -12.87
C CYS A 127 -0.48 16.49 -12.59
N TYR A 128 0.46 17.21 -13.19
CA TYR A 128 0.64 18.67 -13.00
C TYR A 128 0.78 19.11 -11.54
N HIS A 129 1.38 18.27 -10.67
CA HIS A 129 1.56 18.51 -9.23
C HIS A 129 2.16 19.88 -8.85
N LYS A 130 2.93 20.51 -9.75
CA LYS A 130 3.59 21.81 -9.53
C LYS A 130 2.79 23.03 -10.02
N ASN A 131 1.65 22.81 -10.66
CA ASN A 131 0.70 23.90 -10.87
C ASN A 131 0.02 24.13 -9.52
N GLU A 132 -0.15 25.38 -9.08
CA GLU A 132 -0.85 25.77 -7.85
C GLU A 132 -2.37 25.48 -7.94
N ASN A 133 -2.74 24.32 -8.45
CA ASN A 133 -4.11 23.90 -8.66
C ASN A 133 -4.74 23.60 -7.30
N LEU A 134 -5.86 24.27 -7.03
CA LEU A 134 -6.72 24.02 -5.86
C LEU A 134 -7.18 22.56 -5.76
N PHE A 135 -7.19 21.84 -6.89
CA PHE A 135 -7.66 20.46 -7.01
C PHE A 135 -6.66 19.60 -7.80
N PRO A 136 -5.62 19.01 -7.17
CA PRO A 136 -4.68 18.14 -7.87
C PRO A 136 -5.38 17.00 -8.59
N LEU A 137 -4.88 16.68 -9.80
CA LEU A 137 -5.29 15.51 -10.56
C LEU A 137 -4.53 14.29 -10.05
N ILE A 138 -5.26 13.35 -9.47
CA ILE A 138 -4.70 12.13 -8.88
C ILE A 138 -5.23 10.92 -9.61
N LEU A 139 -4.31 10.02 -9.97
CA LEU A 139 -4.59 8.70 -10.49
C LEU A 139 -4.33 7.64 -9.43
N GLU A 140 -5.35 6.84 -9.18
CA GLU A 140 -5.33 5.61 -8.39
C GLU A 140 -5.37 4.40 -9.34
N TYR A 141 -4.86 3.25 -8.92
CA TYR A 141 -5.13 1.97 -9.59
C TYR A 141 -5.73 0.99 -8.58
N ASP A 142 -6.97 0.59 -8.82
CA ASP A 142 -7.65 -0.39 -8.00
C ASP A 142 -7.27 -1.80 -8.47
N LEU A 143 -6.47 -2.52 -7.67
CA LEU A 143 -6.07 -3.89 -8.00
C LEU A 143 -7.24 -4.89 -8.00
N MET A 144 -8.30 -4.62 -7.23
CA MET A 144 -9.46 -5.49 -7.12
C MET A 144 -10.41 -5.30 -8.31
N LYS A 145 -10.68 -4.04 -8.69
CA LYS A 145 -11.48 -3.73 -9.90
C LYS A 145 -10.67 -3.90 -11.19
N GLY A 146 -9.35 -3.77 -11.10
CA GLY A 146 -8.44 -3.85 -12.23
C GLY A 146 -8.52 -2.66 -13.18
N CYS A 147 -8.80 -1.45 -12.69
CA CYS A 147 -8.86 -0.23 -13.50
C CYS A 147 -8.16 0.97 -12.83
N TYR A 148 -7.77 1.96 -13.65
CA TYR A 148 -7.36 3.27 -13.16
C TYR A 148 -8.58 4.11 -12.83
N ARG A 149 -8.43 4.97 -11.83
CA ARG A 149 -9.40 6.01 -11.51
C ARG A 149 -8.68 7.36 -11.47
N LEU A 150 -9.17 8.31 -12.27
CA LEU A 150 -8.70 9.69 -12.30
C LEU A 150 -9.70 10.57 -11.57
N SER A 151 -9.23 11.34 -10.60
CA SER A 151 -10.07 12.21 -9.81
C SER A 151 -9.41 13.57 -9.57
N HIS A 152 -10.25 14.59 -9.43
CA HIS A 152 -9.85 15.79 -8.71
C HIS A 152 -9.89 15.49 -7.21
N CYS A 153 -8.79 15.78 -6.53
CA CYS A 153 -8.69 15.65 -5.09
C CYS A 153 -8.60 17.00 -4.41
N ILE A 154 -8.99 17.07 -3.14
CA ILE A 154 -8.71 18.21 -2.27
C ILE A 154 -7.65 17.79 -1.27
N VAL A 155 -6.66 18.66 -1.09
CA VAL A 155 -5.63 18.53 -0.07
C VAL A 155 -6.15 19.17 1.22
N ILE A 156 -6.18 18.40 2.31
CA ILE A 156 -6.40 18.92 3.65
C ILE A 156 -5.06 18.90 4.36
N ASP A 157 -4.52 20.08 4.61
CA ASP A 157 -3.33 20.20 5.44
C ASP A 157 -3.64 19.78 6.86
N ASN A 158 -2.90 18.79 7.31
CA ASN A 158 -3.04 18.24 8.63
C ASN A 158 -1.84 18.70 9.46
N HIS A 159 -2.08 19.49 10.51
CA HIS A 159 -1.02 20.01 11.39
C HIS A 159 -0.39 18.94 12.31
N ILE A 160 -0.43 17.66 11.97
CA ILE A 160 0.13 16.58 12.80
C ILE A 160 1.66 16.54 12.59
N SER A 161 2.36 17.47 13.23
CA SER A 161 3.80 17.72 13.07
C SER A 161 4.71 16.55 13.48
N VAL A 162 4.27 15.67 14.38
CA VAL A 162 5.12 14.60 14.92
C VAL A 162 5.16 13.36 14.03
N TYR A 163 4.02 12.91 13.50
CA TYR A 163 3.97 11.76 12.58
C TYR A 163 4.52 12.09 11.19
N THR A 164 4.28 13.31 10.73
CA THR A 164 4.73 13.78 9.42
C THR A 164 6.25 13.90 9.34
N SER A 165 6.93 14.27 10.43
CA SER A 165 8.40 14.39 10.44
C SER A 165 9.13 13.04 10.36
N ASP A 166 8.68 11.99 11.07
CA ASP A 166 9.27 10.65 10.97
C ASP A 166 9.02 10.05 9.56
N LEU A 167 7.81 10.20 9.03
CA LEU A 167 7.47 9.73 7.68
C LEU A 167 8.26 10.48 6.59
N ALA A 168 8.36 11.81 6.69
CA ALA A 168 9.15 12.64 5.79
C ALA A 168 10.62 12.22 5.78
N SER A 169 11.19 11.93 6.96
CA SER A 169 12.60 11.50 7.07
C SER A 169 12.87 10.15 6.40
N ARG A 170 11.87 9.26 6.38
CA ARG A 170 12.02 7.88 5.86
C ARG A 170 11.85 7.78 4.35
N TYR A 171 11.04 8.64 3.74
CA TYR A 171 10.64 8.51 2.34
C TYR A 171 10.99 9.72 1.46
N GLY A 172 11.46 10.81 2.06
CA GLY A 172 11.74 12.08 1.38
C GLY A 172 10.47 12.90 1.15
N CYS A 173 10.51 14.19 1.50
CA CYS A 173 9.34 15.07 1.47
C CYS A 173 8.71 15.20 0.07
N ASP A 174 9.52 15.25 -0.98
CA ASP A 174 9.03 15.54 -2.34
C ASP A 174 8.29 14.38 -3.01
N LEU A 175 8.42 13.17 -2.47
CA LEU A 175 7.80 11.94 -3.01
C LEU A 175 6.67 11.43 -2.11
N CYS A 176 6.38 12.12 -1.00
CA CYS A 176 5.35 11.74 -0.06
C CYS A 176 4.27 12.80 0.07
N CYS A 177 3.01 12.41 -0.04
CA CYS A 177 1.90 13.27 0.35
C CYS A 177 1.52 12.98 1.80
N LEU A 178 1.80 13.95 2.67
CA LEU A 178 1.56 13.88 4.11
C LEU A 178 0.35 14.72 4.56
N SER A 179 -0.38 15.27 3.59
CA SER A 179 -1.68 15.90 3.78
C SER A 179 -2.77 14.92 3.37
N PHE A 180 -3.93 14.96 4.02
CA PHE A 180 -5.02 14.06 3.63
C PHE A 180 -5.54 14.42 2.25
N LEU A 181 -5.80 13.39 1.44
CA LEU A 181 -6.44 13.52 0.15
C LEU A 181 -7.84 12.92 0.22
N TYR A 182 -8.84 13.68 -0.19
CA TYR A 182 -10.15 13.14 -0.50
C TYR A 182 -10.58 13.50 -1.91
N GLU A 183 -11.33 12.60 -2.51
CA GLU A 183 -11.91 12.77 -3.83
C GLU A 183 -13.00 13.84 -3.78
N ALA A 184 -12.80 14.90 -4.56
CA ALA A 184 -13.82 15.90 -4.82
C ALA A 184 -14.75 15.45 -5.96
N THR A 185 -14.17 14.93 -7.04
CA THR A 185 -14.92 14.45 -8.20
C THR A 185 -14.14 13.38 -8.92
N CYS A 186 -14.80 12.26 -9.21
CA CYS A 186 -14.29 11.24 -10.12
C CYS A 186 -14.53 11.68 -11.56
N LEU A 187 -13.45 11.76 -12.34
CA LEU A 187 -13.52 12.15 -13.74
C LEU A 187 -13.67 10.92 -14.64
N LEU A 188 -12.94 9.85 -14.33
CA LEU A 188 -12.85 8.68 -15.20
C LEU A 188 -12.46 7.42 -14.42
N GLU A 189 -13.08 6.29 -14.76
CA GLU A 189 -12.58 4.95 -14.43
C GLU A 189 -12.37 4.17 -15.74
N THR A 190 -11.13 3.78 -16.04
CA THR A 190 -10.82 3.09 -17.31
C THR A 190 -9.48 2.34 -17.25
N ASN A 191 -9.23 1.49 -18.24
CA ASN A 191 -7.90 0.97 -18.56
C ASN A 191 -7.33 1.54 -19.86
N ASN A 192 -8.09 2.38 -20.55
CA ASN A 192 -7.67 3.00 -21.80
C ASN A 192 -6.79 4.22 -21.53
N PHE A 193 -5.52 4.12 -21.90
CA PHE A 193 -4.55 5.19 -21.68
C PHE A 193 -4.85 6.46 -22.48
N GLU A 194 -5.48 6.33 -23.65
CA GLU A 194 -5.88 7.49 -24.47
C GLU A 194 -7.00 8.30 -23.81
N GLU A 195 -7.96 7.63 -23.17
CA GLU A 195 -9.01 8.29 -22.38
C GLU A 195 -8.42 9.01 -21.18
N ILE A 196 -7.50 8.36 -20.45
CA ILE A 196 -6.79 8.97 -19.31
C ILE A 196 -6.05 10.24 -19.76
N LYS A 197 -5.29 10.16 -20.86
CA LYS A 197 -4.56 11.30 -21.43
C LYS A 197 -5.50 12.45 -21.78
N LYS A 198 -6.60 12.13 -22.49
CA LYS A 198 -7.58 13.12 -22.90
C LYS A 198 -8.15 13.85 -21.68
N GLU A 199 -8.55 13.10 -20.66
CA GLU A 199 -9.18 13.67 -19.46
C GLU A 199 -8.19 14.53 -18.65
N ILE A 200 -6.94 14.08 -18.52
CA ILE A 200 -5.86 14.88 -17.91
C ILE A 200 -5.70 16.22 -18.63
N LEU A 201 -5.72 16.23 -19.97
CA LEU A 201 -5.50 17.45 -20.75
C LEU A 201 -6.68 18.44 -20.69
N ILE A 202 -7.89 17.94 -20.48
CA ILE A 202 -9.10 18.77 -20.27
C ILE A 202 -9.05 19.46 -18.91
N HIS A 203 -8.52 18.78 -17.89
CA HIS A 203 -8.60 19.19 -16.48
C HIS A 203 -7.29 19.71 -15.86
N LYS A 204 -6.24 19.91 -16.67
CA LYS A 204 -4.91 20.37 -16.23
C LYS A 204 -4.87 21.79 -15.68
#